data_AF-A0A0M5M2Y8-F1
#
_entry.id   AF-A0A0M5M2Y8-F1
#
_cell.length_a   1.000
_cell.length_b   1.000
_cell.length_c   1.000
_cell.angle_alpha   90.00
_cell.angle_beta   90.00
_cell.angle_gamma   90.00
#
_symmetry.space_group_name_H-M   'P 1'
#
loop_
_entity.id
_entity.type
_entity.pdbx_description
1 polymer ?
#
loop_
_entity_poly.entity_id
_entity_poly.type
_entity_poly.pdbx_seq_one_letter_code
_entity_poly.pdbx_strand_id
1 'polypeptide(L)' 'MFAQTRKQWEPKVRTGTVHCWRCIELIPATDDWHLGHDDEDRSIIRGPEHGACNLKAAGQASHRYD' A
#
# COMPACT_ATOMS: atom_id res chain seq x y z
N MET A 1 -18.43 9.12 4.58
CA MET A 1 -17.42 8.39 3.78
C MET A 1 -16.61 7.52 4.73
N PHE A 2 -16.77 6.20 4.68
CA PHE A 2 -16.05 5.30 5.58
C PHE A 2 -14.60 5.19 5.10
N ALA A 3 -13.70 5.97 5.70
CA ALA A 3 -12.27 5.85 5.45
C ALA A 3 -11.83 4.43 5.82
N GLN A 4 -11.54 3.61 4.79
CA GLN A 4 -11.16 2.22 4.95
C GLN A 4 -9.89 2.16 5.80
N THR A 5 -10.06 1.74 7.04
CA THR A 5 -9.02 1.88 8.06
C THR A 5 -8.10 0.66 8.03
N ARG A 6 -6.83 0.84 8.40
CA ARG A 6 -5.83 -0.25 8.45
C ARG A 6 -6.36 -1.49 9.19
N LYS A 7 -7.15 -1.28 10.25
CA LYS A 7 -7.79 -2.34 11.04
C LYS A 7 -8.74 -3.25 10.24
N GLN A 8 -9.41 -2.76 9.21
CA GLN A 8 -10.31 -3.57 8.39
C GLN A 8 -9.54 -4.43 7.38
N TRP A 9 -8.37 -3.95 6.96
CA TRP A 9 -7.52 -4.61 5.98
C TRP A 9 -6.53 -5.58 6.63
N GLU A 10 -6.10 -5.34 7.86
CA GLU A 10 -5.20 -6.21 8.63
C GLU A 10 -5.60 -7.69 8.60
N PRO A 11 -6.83 -8.09 8.96
CA PRO A 11 -7.21 -9.51 8.91
C PRO A 11 -7.21 -10.06 7.48
N LYS A 12 -7.48 -9.23 6.47
CA LYS A 12 -7.45 -9.65 5.06
C LYS A 12 -6.03 -9.83 4.58
N VAL A 13 -5.15 -8.87 4.81
CA VAL A 13 -3.75 -8.94 4.37
C VAL A 13 -3.02 -10.09 5.08
N ARG A 14 -3.35 -10.34 6.35
CA ARG A 14 -2.84 -11.51 7.09
C ARG A 14 -3.25 -12.86 6.51
N THR A 15 -4.20 -12.94 5.57
CA THR A 15 -4.47 -14.18 4.83
C THR A 15 -3.47 -14.44 3.71
N GLY A 16 -2.69 -13.42 3.31
CA GLY A 16 -1.77 -13.51 2.18
C GLY A 16 -2.44 -13.48 0.81
N THR A 17 -3.76 -13.25 0.74
CA THR A 17 -4.53 -13.29 -0.52
C THR A 17 -4.88 -11.89 -1.07
N VAL A 18 -4.31 -10.84 -0.49
CA VAL A 18 -4.63 -9.46 -0.85
C VAL A 18 -3.64 -8.97 -1.89
N HIS A 19 -4.15 -8.46 -3.01
CA HIS A 19 -3.32 -7.90 -4.07
C HIS A 19 -2.93 -6.46 -3.72
N CYS A 20 -1.66 -6.15 -3.98
CA CYS A 20 -1.12 -4.79 -3.89
C CYS A 20 -1.75 -3.91 -4.96
N TRP A 21 -2.31 -2.77 -4.57
CA TRP A 21 -2.97 -1.88 -5.54
C TRP A 21 -2.00 -1.26 -6.56
N ARG A 22 -0.69 -1.19 -6.26
CA ARG A 22 0.34 -0.66 -7.17
C ARG A 22 0.86 -1.71 -8.16
N CYS A 23 1.39 -2.82 -7.67
CA CYS A 23 2.05 -3.82 -8.52
C CYS A 23 1.16 -5.02 -8.84
N ILE A 24 -0.07 -5.09 -8.30
CA ILE A 24 -1.05 -6.16 -8.50
C ILE A 24 -0.61 -7.52 -7.90
N GLU A 25 0.62 -7.65 -7.40
CA GLU A 25 1.13 -8.86 -6.76
C GLU A 25 0.50 -9.11 -5.37
N LEU A 26 0.48 -10.38 -4.95
CA LEU A 26 -0.01 -10.77 -3.63
C LEU A 26 0.89 -10.21 -2.51
N ILE A 27 0.27 -9.65 -1.48
CA ILE A 27 0.94 -9.21 -0.26
C ILE A 27 1.06 -10.41 0.67
N PRO A 28 2.28 -10.88 0.98
CA PRO A 28 2.48 -11.99 1.89
C PRO A 28 1.96 -11.62 3.29
N ALA A 29 1.36 -12.58 3.99
CA ALA A 29 0.86 -12.38 5.35
C ALA A 29 1.94 -11.97 6.37
N THR A 30 3.21 -12.28 6.05
CA THR A 30 4.38 -12.06 6.89
C THR A 30 5.12 -10.76 6.57
N ASP A 31 4.78 -10.11 5.46
CA ASP A 31 5.49 -8.92 5.00
C ASP A 31 4.83 -7.64 5.54
N ASP A 32 5.62 -6.60 5.74
CA ASP A 32 5.09 -5.30 6.15
C ASP A 32 4.25 -4.71 5.00
N TRP A 33 3.09 -4.16 5.32
CA TRP A 33 2.17 -3.59 4.35
C TRP A 33 1.66 -2.23 4.81
N HIS A 34 1.32 -1.38 3.85
CA HIS A 34 0.81 -0.03 4.09
C HIS A 34 -0.52 0.18 3.38
N LEU A 35 -1.32 1.14 3.85
CA LEU A 35 -2.45 1.64 3.08
C LEU A 35 -1.94 2.73 2.15
N GLY A 36 -1.80 2.41 0.88
CA GLY A 36 -1.43 3.38 -0.12
C GLY A 36 -2.61 4.26 -0.48
N HIS A 37 -2.26 5.52 -0.71
CA HIS A 37 -3.17 6.58 -1.10
C HIS A 37 -2.99 6.90 -2.58
N ASP A 38 -3.97 7.59 -3.15
CA ASP A 38 -3.87 8.10 -4.52
C ASP A 38 -2.77 9.15 -4.66
N ASP A 39 -2.01 9.13 -5.76
CA ASP A 39 -0.91 10.07 -5.99
C ASP A 39 -1.39 11.52 -6.19
N GLU A 40 -2.61 11.73 -6.72
CA GLU A 40 -3.22 13.05 -6.92
C GLU A 40 -3.97 13.53 -5.67
N ASP A 41 -4.60 12.62 -4.92
CA ASP A 41 -5.34 12.95 -3.69
C ASP A 41 -5.04 11.99 -2.53
N ARG A 42 -4.24 12.47 -1.58
CA ARG A 42 -3.87 11.71 -0.36
C ARG A 42 -5.04 11.40 0.57
N SER A 43 -6.20 12.01 0.36
CA SER A 43 -7.43 11.72 1.10
C SER A 43 -8.10 10.43 0.63
N ILE A 44 -7.74 9.94 -0.56
CA ILE A 44 -8.30 8.73 -1.15
C ILE A 44 -7.38 7.55 -0.84
N ILE A 45 -7.87 6.62 -0.03
CA ILE A 45 -7.20 5.34 0.21
C ILE A 45 -7.56 4.39 -0.93
N ARG A 46 -6.60 4.09 -1.80
CA ARG A 46 -6.78 3.15 -2.94
C ARG A 46 -6.77 1.71 -2.46
N GLY A 47 -5.93 1.39 -1.48
CA GLY A 47 -5.88 0.05 -0.90
C GLY A 47 -4.55 -0.31 -0.26
N PRO A 48 -4.37 -1.59 0.08
CA PRO A 48 -3.12 -2.09 0.67
C PRO A 48 -2.02 -2.23 -0.40
N GLU A 49 -0.80 -1.85 -0.05
CA GLU A 49 0.41 -2.03 -0.83
C GLU A 49 1.53 -2.68 -0.01
N HIS A 50 2.49 -3.31 -0.68
CA HIS A 50 3.69 -3.83 -0.01
C HIS A 50 4.47 -2.70 0.65
N GLY A 51 5.07 -2.97 1.80
CA GLY A 51 6.03 -2.05 2.44
C GLY A 51 7.20 -1.74 1.53
N ALA A 52 7.70 -2.74 0.79
CA ALA A 52 8.74 -2.54 -0.21
C ALA A 52 8.28 -1.66 -1.39
N CYS A 53 7.02 -1.77 -1.84
CA CYS A 53 6.47 -0.92 -2.91
C CYS A 53 6.29 0.53 -2.43
N ASN A 54 5.82 0.72 -1.20
CA ASN A 54 5.73 2.03 -0.56
C ASN A 54 7.12 2.67 -0.40
N LEU A 55 8.13 1.91 0.05
CA LEU A 55 9.51 2.38 0.17
C LEU A 55 10.14 2.71 -1.19
N LYS A 56 9.85 1.91 -2.23
CA LYS A 56 10.28 2.23 -3.60
C LYS A 56 9.63 3.51 -4.13
N ALA A 57 8.34 3.72 -3.87
CA ALA A 57 7.66 4.96 -4.25
C ALA A 57 8.31 6.19 -3.59
N ALA A 58 8.64 6.08 -2.30
CA ALA A 58 9.37 7.12 -1.57
C ALA A 58 10.80 7.33 -2.09
N GLY A 59 11.53 6.24 -2.38
CA GLY A 59 12.90 6.30 -2.91
C GLY A 59 12.99 6.81 -4.35
N GLN A 60 11.95 6.61 -5.18
CA GLN A 60 11.87 7.20 -6.51
C GLN A 60 11.48 8.68 -6.48
N ALA A 61 10.74 9.13 -5.46
CA ALA A 61 10.48 10.55 -5.27
C ALA A 61 11.77 11.35 -4.95
N SER A 62 12.75 10.73 -4.29
CA SER A 62 14.04 11.36 -3.99
C SER A 62 15.05 11.38 -5.13
N HIS A 63 14.87 10.59 -6.19
CA HIS A 63 15.83 10.50 -7.31
C HIS A 63 15.52 11.46 -8.48
N ARG A 64 14.60 12.41 -8.30
CA ARG A 64 14.36 13.49 -9.28
C ARG A 64 15.20 14.75 -9.02
N TYR A 65 16.16 14.68 -8.10
CA TYR A 65 17.17 15.71 -7.87
C TYR A 65 18.56 15.10 -8.00
N ASP A 66 18.98 14.80 -9.23
CA ASP A 66 20.39 14.82 -9.66
C ASP A 66 20.46 15.46 -11.06
#